data_AF-A0AAJ7WWZ0-F1
#
_entry.id   AF-A0AAJ7WWZ0-F1
#
_cell.length_a   1.000
_cell.length_b   1.000
_cell.length_c   1.000
_cell.angle_alpha   90.00
_cell.angle_beta   90.00
_cell.angle_gamma   90.00
#
_symmetry.space_group_name_H-M   'P 1'
#
loop_
_entity.id
_entity.type
_entity.pdbx_description
1 polymer ?
#
loop_
_entity_poly.entity_id
_entity_poly.type
_entity_poly.pdbx_seq_one_letter_code
_entity_poly.pdbx_strand_id
1 'polypeptide(L)'
;MSSRCAPLALCATLLALVAPVHACVEALLASAMQLCLQQFERRMWALGPRADWCTWELSASAARRSPCRWYGELTNCTQAASRRRGCFWPSAAVDRFFAGAHRAFFSECPWEDAALADPPPMLLALLIAAPALLVATATGLIVWHSKRREGAI
;
A
#
# COMPACT_ATOMS: atom_id res chain seq x y z
N MET A 1 1.90 -55.82 30.59
CA MET A 1 0.47 -55.52 30.36
C MET A 1 0.15 -54.13 30.95
N SER A 2 0.58 -52.99 30.41
CA SER A 2 0.49 -52.41 29.05
C SER A 2 -0.93 -52.07 28.54
N SER A 3 -1.90 -51.83 29.42
CA SER A 3 -3.27 -51.48 28.98
C SER A 3 -3.90 -50.29 29.69
N ARG A 4 -3.27 -49.72 30.73
CA ARG A 4 -3.83 -48.58 31.51
C ARG A 4 -3.29 -47.20 31.12
N CYS A 5 -2.20 -47.12 30.35
CA CYS A 5 -1.62 -45.85 29.89
C CYS A 5 -2.19 -45.33 28.56
N ALA A 6 -2.81 -46.20 27.76
CA ALA A 6 -3.39 -45.85 26.46
C ALA A 6 -4.44 -44.71 26.51
N PRO A 7 -5.41 -44.68 27.47
CA PRO A 7 -6.41 -43.62 27.49
C PRO A 7 -5.85 -42.27 27.97
N LEU A 8 -4.85 -42.28 28.86
CA LEU A 8 -4.16 -41.07 29.31
C LEU A 8 -3.27 -40.49 28.22
N ALA A 9 -2.58 -41.36 27.47
CA ALA A 9 -1.80 -40.96 26.30
C ALA A 9 -2.69 -40.38 25.19
N LEU A 10 -3.86 -40.99 24.93
CA LEU A 10 -4.85 -40.45 23.99
C LEU A 10 -5.42 -39.11 24.43
N CYS A 11 -5.71 -38.95 25.73
CA CYS A 11 -6.22 -37.70 26.28
C CYS A 11 -5.16 -36.59 26.20
N ALA A 12 -3.90 -36.90 26.51
CA ALA A 12 -2.78 -35.97 26.38
C ALA A 12 -2.50 -35.57 24.93
N THR A 13 -2.61 -36.50 23.96
CA THR A 13 -2.45 -36.16 22.54
C THR A 13 -3.64 -35.36 22.00
N LEU A 14 -4.87 -35.65 22.43
CA LEU A 14 -6.04 -34.83 22.11
C LEU A 14 -5.94 -33.42 22.73
N LEU A 15 -5.46 -33.29 23.97
CA LEU A 15 -5.19 -32.00 24.61
C LEU A 15 -4.07 -31.22 23.92
N ALA A 16 -3.05 -31.89 23.39
CA ALA A 16 -1.99 -31.28 22.59
C ALA A 16 -2.48 -30.85 21.19
N LEU A 17 -3.44 -31.57 20.60
CA LEU A 17 -4.13 -31.20 19.36
C LEU A 17 -5.08 -30.00 19.56
N VAL A 18 -5.62 -29.84 20.77
CA VAL A 18 -6.45 -28.69 21.19
C VAL A 18 -5.62 -27.63 21.93
N ALA A 19 -4.27 -27.73 21.87
CA ALA A 19 -3.41 -26.69 22.41
C ALA A 19 -3.89 -25.34 21.85
N PRO A 20 -4.18 -24.36 22.71
CA PRO A 20 -4.77 -23.12 22.24
C PRO A 20 -3.76 -22.50 21.28
N VAL A 21 -4.09 -22.50 20.00
CA VAL A 21 -3.67 -21.43 19.09
C VAL A 21 -3.95 -20.18 19.90
N HIS A 22 -2.92 -19.41 20.29
CA HIS A 22 -3.12 -18.23 21.12
C HIS A 22 -4.17 -17.38 20.40
N ALA A 23 -5.41 -17.43 20.88
CA ALA A 23 -6.52 -16.84 20.18
C ALA A 23 -6.25 -15.34 20.20
N CYS A 24 -6.24 -14.72 19.03
CA CYS A 24 -6.05 -13.29 18.93
C CYS A 24 -7.15 -12.59 19.75
N VAL A 25 -6.76 -11.96 20.86
CA VAL A 25 -7.67 -11.12 21.63
C VAL A 25 -7.69 -9.74 20.97
N GLU A 26 -8.70 -9.46 20.15
CA GLU A 26 -8.80 -8.22 19.38
C GLU A 26 -8.70 -6.96 20.26
N ALA A 27 -9.26 -6.98 21.48
CA ALA A 27 -9.16 -5.86 22.42
C ALA A 27 -7.69 -5.54 22.81
N LEU A 28 -6.88 -6.59 22.94
CA LEU A 28 -5.46 -6.47 23.21
C LEU A 28 -4.71 -5.94 21.98
N LEU A 29 -5.07 -6.42 20.78
CA LEU A 29 -4.50 -5.89 19.54
C LEU A 29 -4.84 -4.40 19.37
N ALA A 30 -6.09 -4.01 19.61
CA ALA A 30 -6.55 -2.63 19.53
C ALA A 30 -5.76 -1.72 20.47
N SER A 31 -5.56 -2.12 21.73
CA SER A 31 -4.76 -1.33 22.68
C SER A 31 -3.29 -1.22 22.26
N ALA A 32 -2.73 -2.25 21.64
CA ALA A 32 -1.38 -2.20 21.09
C ALA A 32 -1.27 -1.23 19.90
N MET A 33 -2.26 -1.21 19.00
CA MET A 33 -2.29 -0.30 17.86
C MET A 33 -2.47 1.16 18.27
N GLN A 34 -3.16 1.44 19.39
CA GLN A 34 -3.25 2.80 19.94
C GLN A 34 -1.88 3.40 20.27
N LEU A 35 -0.92 2.59 20.75
CA LEU A 35 0.45 3.07 20.99
C LEU A 35 1.15 3.47 19.68
N CYS A 36 0.90 2.74 18.59
CA CYS A 36 1.40 3.11 17.27
C CYS A 36 0.77 4.43 16.80
N LEU A 37 -0.53 4.61 17.02
CA LEU A 37 -1.26 5.83 16.65
C LEU A 37 -0.73 7.06 17.39
N GLN A 38 -0.49 6.96 18.69
CA GLN A 38 0.09 8.05 19.49
C GLN A 38 1.44 8.52 18.95
N GLN A 39 2.27 7.59 18.46
CA GLN A 39 3.54 7.94 17.81
C GLN A 39 3.34 8.60 16.44
N PHE A 40 2.36 8.14 15.67
CA PHE A 40 1.99 8.72 14.38
C PHE A 40 1.45 10.14 14.55
N GLU A 41 0.55 10.36 15.50
CA GLU A 41 0.00 11.67 15.89
C GLU A 41 1.11 12.69 16.12
N ARG A 42 2.08 12.37 16.98
CA ARG A 42 3.22 13.27 17.26
C ARG A 42 3.99 13.65 16.00
N ARG A 43 4.13 12.73 15.05
CA ARG A 43 4.88 12.97 13.81
C ARG A 43 4.07 13.76 12.78
N MET A 44 2.76 13.53 12.70
CA MET A 44 1.84 14.31 11.86
C MET A 44 1.77 15.76 12.36
N TRP A 45 1.67 15.99 13.66
CA TRP A 45 1.71 17.34 14.24
C TRP A 45 3.04 18.06 13.98
N ALA A 46 4.15 17.33 13.88
CA ALA A 46 5.46 17.89 13.55
C ALA A 46 5.63 18.25 12.05
N LEU A 47 4.70 17.83 11.18
CA LEU A 47 4.72 18.22 9.76
C LEU A 47 4.32 19.69 9.58
N GLY A 48 3.36 20.17 10.38
CA GLY A 48 2.84 21.54 10.28
C GLY A 48 1.32 21.58 10.08
N PRO A 49 0.80 22.60 9.40
CA PRO A 49 -0.62 22.76 9.07
C PRO A 49 -1.23 21.51 8.41
N ARG A 50 -2.56 21.33 8.56
CA ARG A 50 -3.28 20.18 7.99
C ARG A 50 -3.15 20.05 6.47
N ALA A 51 -2.95 21.15 5.74
CA ALA A 51 -2.72 21.12 4.30
C ALA A 51 -1.51 20.25 3.92
N ASP A 52 -0.47 20.23 4.75
CA ASP A 52 0.73 19.45 4.52
C ASP A 52 0.48 17.95 4.70
N TRP A 53 -0.59 17.57 5.42
CA TRP A 53 -0.97 16.17 5.64
C TRP A 53 -1.46 15.50 4.36
N CYS A 54 -1.94 16.29 3.38
CA CYS A 54 -2.48 15.78 2.13
C CYS A 54 -1.43 15.57 1.04
N THR A 55 -0.17 15.93 1.30
CA THR A 55 0.92 15.73 0.33
C THR A 55 1.52 14.33 0.49
N TRP A 56 1.09 13.38 -0.36
CA TRP A 56 1.51 11.97 -0.25
C TRP A 56 2.88 11.66 -0.88
N GLU A 57 3.52 12.63 -1.53
CA GLU A 57 4.74 12.52 -2.33
C GLU A 57 5.75 11.43 -1.89
N LEU A 58 6.00 10.48 -2.79
CA LEU A 58 6.93 9.36 -2.60
C LEU A 58 8.40 9.71 -2.91
N SER A 59 8.66 10.92 -3.43
CA SER A 59 9.98 11.28 -3.98
C SER A 59 11.04 11.51 -2.90
N ALA A 60 12.26 11.00 -3.14
CA ALA A 60 13.38 11.05 -2.20
C ALA A 60 13.81 12.48 -1.81
N SER A 61 13.52 13.49 -2.64
CA SER A 61 13.80 14.91 -2.37
C SER A 61 12.82 15.55 -1.38
N ALA A 62 11.61 15.01 -1.22
CA ALA A 62 10.60 15.42 -0.23
C ALA A 62 10.61 14.56 1.07
N ALA A 63 11.38 13.46 1.08
CA ALA A 63 11.21 12.32 1.99
C ALA A 63 11.60 12.50 3.47
N ARG A 64 12.19 13.63 3.90
CA ARG A 64 12.67 13.74 5.30
C ARG A 64 11.54 13.88 6.33
N ARG A 65 10.40 14.47 5.94
CA ARG A 65 9.20 14.66 6.76
C ARG A 65 7.97 14.61 5.85
N SER A 66 7.43 13.41 5.60
CA SER A 66 6.22 13.23 4.79
C SER A 66 5.17 12.35 5.48
N PRO A 67 3.87 12.60 5.24
CA PRO A 67 2.77 11.74 5.70
C PRO A 67 2.95 10.28 5.28
N CYS A 68 3.36 10.03 4.03
CA CYS A 68 3.61 8.68 3.50
C CYS A 68 4.64 7.92 4.36
N ARG A 69 5.74 8.56 4.76
CA ARG A 69 6.76 7.93 5.60
C ARG A 69 6.20 7.55 6.98
N TRP A 70 5.49 8.45 7.62
CA TRP A 70 4.90 8.23 8.95
C TRP A 70 3.79 7.20 8.93
N TYR A 71 3.00 7.19 7.86
CA TYR A 71 1.97 6.19 7.64
C TYR A 71 2.58 4.80 7.40
N GLY A 72 3.69 4.71 6.64
CA GLY A 72 4.45 3.46 6.49
C GLY A 72 4.99 2.94 7.83
N GLU A 73 5.49 3.82 8.70
CA GLU A 73 5.90 3.44 10.05
C GLU A 73 4.73 2.99 10.94
N LEU A 74 3.56 3.64 10.82
CA LEU A 74 2.32 3.22 11.48
C LEU A 74 1.93 1.81 11.05
N THR A 75 1.91 1.55 9.74
CA THR A 75 1.65 0.22 9.14
C THR A 75 2.60 -0.83 9.69
N ASN A 76 3.91 -0.58 9.66
CA ASN A 76 4.90 -1.53 10.19
C ASN A 76 4.71 -1.78 11.71
N CYS A 77 4.41 -0.72 12.48
CA CYS A 77 4.11 -0.86 13.90
C CYS A 77 2.88 -1.74 14.16
N THR A 78 1.79 -1.55 13.41
CA THR A 78 0.58 -2.39 13.55
C THR A 78 0.83 -3.84 13.12
N GLN A 79 1.63 -4.05 12.08
CA GLN A 79 2.02 -5.40 11.65
C GLN A 79 2.86 -6.10 12.73
N ALA A 80 3.80 -5.40 13.35
CA ALA A 80 4.57 -5.90 14.48
C ALA A 80 3.68 -6.17 15.71
N ALA A 81 2.70 -5.31 15.99
CA ALA A 81 1.72 -5.50 17.06
C ALA A 81 0.88 -6.76 16.83
N SER A 82 0.35 -6.96 15.62
CA SER A 82 -0.38 -8.19 15.25
C SER A 82 0.48 -9.42 15.44
N ARG A 83 1.72 -9.43 14.93
CA ARG A 83 2.65 -10.55 15.11
C ARG A 83 2.92 -10.87 16.59
N ARG A 84 3.16 -9.85 17.42
CA ARG A 84 3.42 -10.02 18.85
C ARG A 84 2.22 -10.56 19.63
N ARG A 85 1.00 -10.30 19.14
CA ARG A 85 -0.25 -10.76 19.76
C ARG A 85 -0.80 -12.05 19.13
N GLY A 86 -0.07 -12.67 18.19
CA GLY A 86 -0.52 -13.87 17.49
C GLY A 86 -1.70 -13.64 16.54
N CYS A 87 -1.93 -12.39 16.14
CA CYS A 87 -3.02 -11.98 15.27
C CYS A 87 -2.57 -11.91 13.80
N PHE A 88 -3.47 -12.23 12.88
CA PHE A 88 -3.25 -12.02 11.46
C PHE A 88 -3.25 -10.52 11.11
N TRP A 89 -2.47 -10.15 10.09
CA TRP A 89 -2.42 -8.78 9.57
C TRP A 89 -2.52 -8.87 8.04
N PRO A 90 -3.47 -8.16 7.39
CA PRO A 90 -4.51 -7.32 7.98
C PRO A 90 -5.66 -8.13 8.63
N SER A 91 -6.48 -7.49 9.45
CA SER A 91 -7.68 -8.09 10.07
C SER A 91 -8.77 -7.02 10.24
N ALA A 92 -10.01 -7.42 10.55
CA ALA A 92 -11.11 -6.47 10.71
C ALA A 92 -10.84 -5.39 11.79
N ALA A 93 -10.09 -5.72 12.84
CA ALA A 93 -9.63 -4.73 13.82
C ALA A 93 -8.66 -3.70 13.21
N VAL A 94 -7.73 -4.16 12.37
CA VAL A 94 -6.77 -3.30 11.65
C VAL A 94 -7.50 -2.41 10.64
N ASP A 95 -8.50 -2.94 9.92
CA ASP A 95 -9.29 -2.18 8.95
C ASP A 95 -10.06 -1.05 9.63
N ARG A 96 -10.76 -1.35 10.73
CA ARG A 96 -11.46 -0.34 11.54
C ARG A 96 -10.50 0.72 12.08
N PHE A 97 -9.31 0.30 12.52
CA PHE A 97 -8.28 1.19 13.02
C PHE A 97 -7.81 2.18 11.94
N PHE A 98 -7.44 1.69 10.76
CA PHE A 98 -6.99 2.56 9.67
C PHE A 98 -8.11 3.43 9.10
N ALA A 99 -9.35 2.93 9.01
CA ALA A 99 -10.50 3.75 8.66
C ALA A 99 -10.70 4.92 9.65
N GLY A 100 -10.49 4.69 10.95
CA GLY A 100 -10.49 5.73 11.98
C GLY A 100 -9.37 6.74 11.79
N ALA A 101 -8.14 6.27 11.56
CA ALA A 101 -7.00 7.14 11.27
C ALA A 101 -7.23 8.00 10.01
N HIS A 102 -7.76 7.41 8.94
CA HIS A 102 -8.09 8.14 7.72
C HIS A 102 -9.08 9.28 7.96
N ARG A 103 -10.15 9.03 8.73
CA ARG A 103 -11.12 10.07 9.09
C ARG A 103 -10.50 11.16 9.99
N ALA A 104 -9.57 10.81 10.87
CA ALA A 104 -8.96 11.77 11.80
C ALA A 104 -7.92 12.68 11.14
N PHE A 105 -7.05 12.13 10.29
CA PHE A 105 -5.91 12.87 9.72
C PHE A 105 -6.10 13.27 8.26
N PHE A 106 -6.97 12.61 7.50
CA PHE A 106 -7.06 12.83 6.05
C PHE A 106 -8.48 13.15 5.57
N SER A 107 -9.40 13.52 6.46
CA SER A 107 -10.80 13.84 6.11
C SER A 107 -10.97 15.08 5.24
N GLU A 108 -10.04 16.03 5.35
CA GLU A 108 -10.03 17.27 4.57
C GLU A 108 -9.20 17.15 3.29
N CYS A 109 -8.55 16.01 3.05
CA CYS A 109 -7.70 15.85 1.89
C CYS A 109 -8.54 15.65 0.62
N PRO A 110 -8.19 16.34 -0.48
CA PRO A 110 -8.86 16.14 -1.74
C PRO A 110 -8.67 14.69 -2.18
N TRP A 111 -9.74 14.10 -2.69
CA TRP A 111 -9.69 12.76 -3.25
C TRP A 111 -9.02 12.84 -4.63
N GLU A 112 -7.78 12.35 -4.74
CA GLU A 112 -6.93 12.42 -5.95
C GLU A 112 -7.33 11.41 -7.05
N ASP A 113 -8.62 11.17 -7.28
CA ASP A 113 -9.07 10.43 -8.47
C ASP A 113 -8.68 11.14 -9.78
N ALA A 114 -8.42 12.45 -9.72
CA ALA A 114 -8.00 13.24 -10.87
C ALA A 114 -6.59 12.87 -11.37
N ALA A 115 -5.72 12.28 -10.54
CA ALA A 115 -4.34 11.99 -10.90
C ALA A 115 -4.17 10.67 -11.68
N LEU A 116 -5.12 9.74 -11.57
CA LEU A 116 -5.12 8.43 -12.25
C LEU A 116 -6.22 8.31 -13.32
N ALA A 117 -6.87 9.42 -13.68
CA ALA A 117 -7.82 9.42 -14.78
C ALA A 117 -7.10 9.39 -16.13
N ASP A 118 -7.55 8.53 -17.03
CA ASP A 118 -7.13 8.61 -18.43
C ASP A 118 -7.47 10.00 -18.99
N PRO A 119 -6.60 10.58 -19.84
CA PRO A 119 -6.92 11.83 -20.51
C PRO A 119 -8.19 11.65 -21.37
N PRO A 120 -8.92 12.74 -21.68
CA PRO A 120 -10.10 12.67 -22.52
C PRO A 120 -9.83 11.87 -23.81
N PRO A 121 -10.76 11.02 -24.28
CA PRO A 121 -10.48 10.02 -25.31
C PRO A 121 -9.98 10.62 -26.63
N MET A 122 -10.42 11.83 -26.97
CA MET A 122 -9.92 12.57 -28.13
C MET A 122 -8.45 12.98 -28.00
N LEU A 123 -8.04 13.43 -26.81
CA LEU A 123 -6.65 13.78 -26.53
C LEU A 123 -5.78 12.52 -26.57
N LEU A 124 -6.25 11.43 -25.96
CA LEU A 124 -5.56 10.14 -26.00
C LEU A 124 -5.36 9.66 -27.45
N ALA A 125 -6.42 9.70 -28.26
CA ALA A 125 -6.36 9.29 -29.67
C ALA A 125 -5.37 10.16 -30.46
N LEU A 126 -5.36 11.48 -30.24
CA LEU A 126 -4.41 12.39 -30.88
C LEU A 126 -2.96 12.08 -30.46
N LEU A 127 -2.72 11.84 -29.18
CA LEU A 127 -1.40 11.50 -28.64
C LEU A 127 -0.86 10.19 -29.18
N ILE A 128 -1.74 9.24 -29.55
CA ILE A 128 -1.34 7.97 -30.19
C ILE A 128 -1.12 8.17 -31.70
N ALA A 129 -2.04 8.86 -32.37
CA ALA A 129 -2.02 9.03 -33.82
C ALA A 129 -0.85 9.93 -34.30
N ALA A 130 -0.58 11.03 -33.60
CA ALA A 130 0.46 11.99 -34.00
C ALA A 130 1.87 11.36 -34.12
N PRO A 131 2.41 10.65 -33.11
CA PRO A 131 3.71 10.01 -33.24
C PRO A 131 3.71 8.88 -34.27
N ALA A 132 2.62 8.11 -34.41
CA ALA A 132 2.52 7.07 -35.42
C ALA A 132 2.59 7.64 -36.86
N LEU A 133 1.87 8.73 -37.11
CA LEU A 133 1.90 9.45 -38.39
C LEU A 133 3.26 10.09 -38.65
N LEU A 134 3.91 10.63 -37.63
CA LEU A 134 5.25 11.21 -37.75
C LEU A 134 6.29 10.13 -38.12
N VAL A 135 6.21 8.95 -37.50
CA VAL A 135 7.08 7.82 -37.86
C VAL A 135 6.78 7.33 -39.28
N ALA A 136 5.51 7.21 -39.68
CA ALA A 136 5.12 6.80 -41.03
C ALA A 136 5.61 7.80 -42.10
N THR A 137 5.52 9.11 -41.85
CA THR A 137 6.01 10.13 -42.77
C THR A 137 7.54 10.15 -42.84
N ALA A 138 8.23 10.07 -41.71
CA ALA A 138 9.70 10.02 -41.67
C ALA A 138 10.24 8.78 -42.42
N THR A 139 9.68 7.60 -42.16
CA THR A 139 10.06 6.37 -42.86
C THR A 139 9.78 6.46 -44.36
N GLY A 140 8.62 6.99 -44.76
CA GLY A 140 8.30 7.24 -46.16
C GLY A 140 9.29 8.18 -46.84
N LEU A 141 9.67 9.27 -46.17
CA LEU A 141 10.66 10.25 -46.66
C LEU A 141 12.06 9.63 -46.79
N ILE A 142 12.49 8.83 -45.81
CA ILE A 142 13.79 8.14 -45.84
C ILE A 142 13.85 7.19 -47.04
N VAL A 143 12.81 6.38 -47.24
CA VAL A 143 12.73 5.43 -48.37
C VAL A 143 12.76 6.19 -49.70
N TRP A 144 11.95 7.25 -49.82
CA TRP A 144 11.90 8.06 -51.02
C TRP A 144 13.26 8.71 -51.35
N HIS A 145 13.92 9.28 -50.34
CA HIS A 145 15.23 9.91 -50.51
C HIS A 145 16.34 8.88 -50.82
N SER A 146 16.31 7.68 -50.21
CA SER A 146 17.24 6.58 -50.53
C SER A 146 17.13 6.19 -51.99
N LYS A 147 15.90 5.98 -52.47
CA LYS A 147 15.63 5.61 -53.88
C LYS A 147 16.09 6.68 -54.86
N ARG A 148 15.88 7.96 -54.54
CA ARG A 148 16.38 9.09 -55.36
C ARG A 148 17.90 9.12 -55.43
N ARG A 149 18.61 8.78 -54.36
CA ARG A 149 20.09 8.75 -54.34
C ARG A 149 20.68 7.53 -55.03
N GLU A 150 20.04 6.37 -54.94
CA GLU A 150 20.43 5.16 -55.69
C GLU A 150 20.30 5.34 -57.20
N GLY A 151 19.27 6.07 -57.67
CA GLY A 151 19.04 6.34 -59.10
C GLY A 151 19.77 7.57 -59.67
N ALA A 152 20.64 8.22 -58.87
CA ALA A 152 21.38 9.42 -59.27
C ALA A 152 22.91 9.18 -59.36
N ILE A 153 23.33 7.92 -59.42
CA ILE A 153 24.72 7.46 -59.64
C ILE A 153 24.80 6.72 -60.96
#